data_AF-A0A914X845-F1
#
_entry.id   AF-A0A914X845-F1
#
_cell.length_a   1.000
_cell.length_b   1.000
_cell.length_c   1.000
_cell.angle_alpha   90.00
_cell.angle_beta   90.00
_cell.angle_gamma   90.00
#
_symmetry.space_group_name_H-M   'P 1'
#
loop_
_entity.id
_entity.type
_entity.pdbx_description
1 polymer ?
#
loop_
_entity_poly.entity_id
_entity_poly.type
_entity_poly.pdbx_seq_one_letter_code
_entity_poly.pdbx_strand_id
1 'polypeptide(L)'
;MVNSKGKRIAMFGKWAGFTGIINLFHGLGLRLLALGHHTPFLHIGLAHNYSNSHMAINAVRDAGYEIALNKMPHSVGPLVFIFTGSGNVSRGAQEVFKHLPHEYVDVSMLPKIAMQGGGVYDAEEFEQHPERYVSKFATEIAPYASVIINGIFWGPKTPRLLTISDAKRLLTPNLKQSLDVPGCPALPHRLIALCDISADPSGSIEFMTACTTIDKPFKIYDADLDQMTDNLNAAKGCLICSIDNLPAQMPVEASEQFGSLLLPYIPDMLNCSTDQHFDQLACCDEVKKAIITTDGKLTPNFQYINRLRLEKPVATKEVSRSSKYCDHEKATRTSDNSQLDVLCLGAEISAVSHRVNQTQG
;
A
#
# COMPACT_ATOMS: atom_id res chain seq x y z
N MET A 1 -14.58 -13.19 10.90
CA MET A 1 -14.14 -13.87 12.13
C MET A 1 -12.96 -13.13 12.73
N VAL A 2 -13.01 -12.83 14.03
CA VAL A 2 -11.97 -12.11 14.78
C VAL A 2 -11.67 -12.89 16.06
N ASN A 3 -10.44 -12.79 16.57
CA ASN A 3 -10.05 -13.42 17.83
C ASN A 3 -10.58 -12.63 19.04
N SER A 4 -10.30 -13.13 20.25
CA SER A 4 -10.66 -12.47 21.52
C SER A 4 -10.15 -11.04 21.69
N LYS A 5 -9.11 -10.63 20.94
CA LYS A 5 -8.56 -9.26 20.91
C LYS A 5 -9.13 -8.39 19.78
N GLY A 6 -10.15 -8.87 19.06
CA GLY A 6 -10.75 -8.16 17.92
C GLY A 6 -9.93 -8.21 16.62
N LYS A 7 -8.80 -8.92 16.58
CA LYS A 7 -7.96 -9.03 15.38
C LYS A 7 -8.54 -10.06 14.41
N ARG A 8 -8.65 -9.71 13.13
CA ARG A 8 -9.05 -10.64 12.06
C ARG A 8 -8.16 -11.88 12.03
N ILE A 9 -8.79 -13.04 11.91
CA ILE A 9 -8.11 -14.35 11.94
C ILE A 9 -7.54 -14.72 10.57
N ALA A 10 -8.39 -14.67 9.54
CA ALA A 10 -8.03 -15.03 8.17
C ALA A 10 -8.10 -13.78 7.29
N MET A 11 -7.04 -13.50 6.53
CA MET A 11 -6.93 -12.35 5.63
C MET A 11 -5.87 -12.58 4.57
N PHE A 12 -6.00 -11.90 3.42
CA PHE A 12 -5.07 -12.00 2.30
C PHE A 12 -4.00 -10.91 2.26
N GLY A 13 -3.87 -10.11 3.32
CA GLY A 13 -3.05 -8.89 3.31
C GLY A 13 -1.61 -9.12 2.87
N LYS A 14 -0.96 -10.21 3.30
CA LYS A 14 0.42 -10.54 2.90
C LYS A 14 0.54 -10.65 1.38
N TRP A 15 -0.33 -11.45 0.76
CA TRP A 15 -0.30 -11.69 -0.68
C TRP A 15 -0.74 -10.49 -1.50
N ALA A 16 -1.62 -9.62 -0.97
CA ALA A 16 -1.93 -8.33 -1.59
C ALA A 16 -0.67 -7.44 -1.67
N GLY A 17 0.09 -7.35 -0.58
CA GLY A 17 1.38 -6.67 -0.54
C GLY A 17 2.39 -7.24 -1.55
N PHE A 18 2.53 -8.56 -1.52
CA PHE A 18 3.49 -9.31 -2.34
C PHE A 18 3.24 -9.12 -3.84
N THR A 19 2.01 -9.31 -4.32
CA THR A 19 1.70 -9.16 -5.75
C THR A 19 1.59 -7.69 -6.16
N GLY A 20 1.15 -6.81 -5.26
CA GLY A 20 1.06 -5.38 -5.48
C GLY A 20 2.43 -4.77 -5.82
N ILE A 21 3.47 -5.10 -5.06
CA ILE A 21 4.81 -4.56 -5.33
C ILE A 21 5.45 -5.14 -6.61
N ILE A 22 5.18 -6.41 -6.95
CA ILE A 22 5.64 -7.00 -8.21
C ILE A 22 5.04 -6.24 -9.39
N ASN A 23 3.72 -6.01 -9.38
CA ASN A 23 3.05 -5.23 -10.41
C ASN A 23 3.59 -3.79 -10.45
N LEU A 24 3.84 -3.17 -9.30
CA LEU A 24 4.43 -1.85 -9.23
C LEU A 24 5.83 -1.80 -9.87
N PHE A 25 6.70 -2.77 -9.64
CA PHE A 25 8.01 -2.81 -10.28
C PHE A 25 7.90 -2.90 -11.80
N HIS A 26 7.02 -3.77 -12.31
CA HIS A 26 6.73 -3.84 -13.73
C HIS A 26 6.23 -2.48 -14.28
N GLY A 27 5.25 -1.87 -13.61
CA GLY A 27 4.71 -0.55 -13.97
C GLY A 27 5.76 0.55 -13.92
N LEU A 28 6.64 0.55 -12.91
CA LEU A 28 7.74 1.48 -12.78
C LEU A 28 8.70 1.37 -13.97
N GLY A 29 9.04 0.15 -14.40
CA GLY A 29 9.82 -0.10 -15.60
C GLY A 29 9.19 0.52 -16.84
N LEU A 30 7.89 0.26 -17.07
CA LEU A 30 7.14 0.85 -18.18
C LEU A 30 7.10 2.38 -18.11
N ARG A 31 6.88 2.94 -16.92
CA ARG A 31 6.80 4.39 -16.74
C ARG A 31 8.13 5.07 -17.02
N LEU A 32 9.22 4.52 -16.49
CA LEU A 32 10.56 5.04 -16.72
C LEU A 32 10.94 4.93 -18.20
N LEU A 33 10.56 3.84 -18.88
CA LEU A 33 10.77 3.70 -20.33
C LEU A 33 10.01 4.76 -21.13
N ALA A 34 8.74 5.01 -20.77
CA ALA A 34 7.94 6.08 -21.38
C ALA A 34 8.54 7.48 -21.16
N LEU A 35 9.28 7.66 -20.07
CA LEU A 35 10.05 8.86 -19.76
C LEU A 35 11.46 8.85 -20.39
N GLY A 36 11.81 7.83 -21.17
CA GLY A 36 13.07 7.73 -21.91
C GLY A 36 14.21 7.05 -21.15
N HIS A 37 13.92 6.29 -20.09
CA HIS A 37 14.91 5.59 -19.28
C HIS A 37 14.72 4.07 -19.35
N HIS A 38 15.73 3.38 -19.88
CA HIS A 38 15.82 1.93 -19.78
C HIS A 38 16.33 1.54 -18.39
N THR A 39 15.59 0.70 -17.65
CA THR A 39 15.97 0.27 -16.30
C THR A 39 15.76 -1.24 -16.11
N PRO A 40 16.49 -1.90 -15.19
CA PRO A 40 16.30 -3.32 -14.90
C PRO A 40 14.87 -3.72 -14.51
N PHE A 41 14.05 -2.76 -14.03
CA PHE A 41 12.64 -3.00 -13.74
C PHE A 41 11.82 -3.45 -14.96
N LEU A 42 12.26 -3.14 -16.19
CA LEU A 42 11.62 -3.62 -17.43
C LEU A 42 11.63 -5.14 -17.59
N HIS A 43 12.56 -5.83 -16.91
CA HIS A 43 12.67 -7.29 -16.98
C HIS A 43 11.72 -8.01 -16.00
N ILE A 44 11.07 -7.26 -15.10
CA ILE A 44 10.07 -7.81 -14.18
C ILE A 44 8.71 -7.81 -14.89
N GLY A 45 8.04 -8.96 -14.92
CA GLY A 45 6.68 -9.12 -15.43
C GLY A 45 5.61 -8.85 -14.38
N LEU A 46 4.34 -8.80 -14.81
CA LEU A 46 3.20 -8.77 -13.90
C LEU A 46 3.16 -10.03 -13.02
N ALA A 47 2.64 -9.91 -11.81
CA ALA A 47 2.60 -10.99 -10.83
C ALA A 47 1.94 -12.27 -11.37
N HIS A 48 0.83 -12.14 -12.10
CA HIS A 48 0.12 -13.28 -12.68
C HIS A 48 0.86 -14.00 -13.82
N ASN A 49 1.98 -13.45 -14.31
CA ASN A 49 2.82 -14.12 -15.32
C ASN A 49 3.75 -15.18 -14.70
N TYR A 50 3.89 -15.19 -13.37
CA TYR A 50 4.70 -16.15 -12.65
C TYR A 50 3.85 -17.30 -12.14
N SER A 51 4.30 -18.54 -12.33
CA SER A 51 3.56 -19.72 -11.86
C SER A 51 3.54 -19.87 -10.33
N ASN A 52 4.49 -19.23 -9.64
CA ASN A 52 4.59 -19.20 -8.19
C ASN A 52 5.46 -18.03 -7.73
N SER A 53 5.39 -17.76 -6.43
CA SER A 53 6.17 -16.74 -5.72
C SER A 53 7.68 -16.87 -5.89
N HIS A 54 8.23 -18.08 -6.02
CA HIS A 54 9.67 -18.29 -6.20
C HIS A 54 10.17 -17.74 -7.54
N MET A 55 9.43 -17.99 -8.63
CA MET A 55 9.76 -17.43 -9.95
C MET A 55 9.70 -15.90 -9.96
N ALA A 56 8.69 -15.32 -9.32
CA ALA A 56 8.56 -13.87 -9.20
C ALA A 56 9.74 -13.26 -8.42
N ILE A 57 10.13 -13.88 -7.30
CA ILE A 57 11.29 -13.45 -6.50
C ILE A 57 12.58 -13.53 -7.31
N ASN A 58 12.78 -14.57 -8.12
CA ASN A 58 13.99 -14.69 -8.94
C ASN A 58 14.08 -13.56 -9.98
N ALA A 59 12.98 -13.19 -10.64
CA ALA A 59 12.98 -12.04 -11.55
C ALA A 59 13.33 -10.72 -10.83
N VAL A 60 12.85 -10.51 -9.61
CA VAL A 60 13.21 -9.35 -8.79
C VAL A 60 14.69 -9.40 -8.40
N ARG A 61 15.24 -10.58 -8.05
CA ARG A 61 16.67 -10.75 -7.74
C ARG A 61 17.56 -10.47 -8.95
N ASP A 62 17.16 -10.91 -10.14
CA ASP A 62 17.90 -10.65 -11.37
C ASP A 62 17.98 -9.14 -11.64
N ALA A 63 16.84 -8.43 -11.51
CA ALA A 63 16.82 -6.97 -11.58
C ALA A 63 17.69 -6.34 -10.46
N GLY A 64 17.62 -6.86 -9.24
CA GLY A 64 18.45 -6.43 -8.11
C GLY A 64 19.96 -6.59 -8.37
N TYR A 65 20.36 -7.68 -9.00
CA TYR A 65 21.75 -7.91 -9.41
C TYR A 65 22.20 -6.90 -10.47
N GLU A 66 21.36 -6.61 -11.46
CA GLU A 66 21.66 -5.57 -12.45
C GLU A 66 21.79 -4.18 -11.82
N ILE A 67 20.92 -3.84 -10.85
CA ILE A 67 21.00 -2.58 -10.10
C ILE A 67 22.31 -2.52 -9.31
N ALA A 68 22.72 -3.61 -8.64
CA ALA A 68 23.97 -3.69 -7.88
C ALA A 68 25.22 -3.60 -8.76
N LEU A 69 25.12 -3.96 -10.05
CA LEU A 69 26.15 -3.74 -11.07
C LEU A 69 26.10 -2.34 -11.70
N ASN A 70 25.40 -1.39 -11.07
CA ASN A 70 25.27 -0.01 -11.53
C ASN A 70 24.65 0.14 -12.92
N LYS A 71 23.75 -0.77 -13.32
CA LYS A 71 23.01 -0.67 -14.58
C LYS A 71 21.77 0.23 -14.50
N MET A 72 21.58 0.94 -13.39
CA MET A 72 20.58 2.01 -13.31
C MET A 72 21.12 3.28 -13.99
N PRO A 73 20.36 3.95 -14.86
CA PRO A 73 20.78 5.21 -15.45
C PRO A 73 20.99 6.29 -14.39
N HIS A 74 22.14 6.96 -14.42
CA HIS A 74 22.44 8.07 -13.51
C HIS A 74 21.41 9.20 -13.58
N SER A 75 20.77 9.39 -14.74
CA SER A 75 19.73 10.40 -14.97
C SER A 75 18.46 10.18 -14.13
N VAL A 76 18.21 8.96 -13.65
CA VAL A 76 17.08 8.64 -12.77
C VAL A 76 17.40 9.02 -11.32
N GLY A 77 18.68 9.05 -10.97
CA GLY A 77 19.13 9.27 -9.59
C GLY A 77 18.70 8.16 -8.62
N PRO A 78 18.89 8.37 -7.32
CA PRO A 78 18.38 7.44 -6.31
C PRO A 78 16.85 7.47 -6.24
N LEU A 79 16.26 6.29 -6.25
CA LEU A 79 14.83 6.10 -6.08
C LEU A 79 14.50 5.93 -4.60
N VAL A 80 13.59 6.75 -4.09
CA VAL A 80 13.09 6.67 -2.71
C VAL A 80 11.73 5.99 -2.71
N PHE A 81 11.67 4.80 -2.12
CA PHE A 81 10.45 4.02 -1.95
C PHE A 81 9.89 4.26 -0.55
N ILE A 82 8.61 4.60 -0.47
CA ILE A 82 7.93 4.87 0.80
C ILE A 82 6.79 3.88 0.98
N PHE A 83 6.85 3.10 2.05
CA PHE A 83 5.83 2.15 2.44
C PHE A 83 5.00 2.75 3.56
N THR A 84 3.68 2.77 3.39
CA THR A 84 2.77 3.21 4.43
C THR A 84 2.03 2.03 5.06
N GLY A 85 1.85 2.11 6.39
CA GLY A 85 1.23 1.06 7.19
C GLY A 85 2.21 -0.03 7.62
N SER A 86 1.96 -0.63 8.78
CA SER A 86 2.78 -1.69 9.40
C SER A 86 2.12 -3.08 9.34
N GLY A 87 1.00 -3.18 8.61
CA GLY A 87 0.18 -4.38 8.52
C GLY A 87 0.78 -5.52 7.69
N ASN A 88 0.01 -6.57 7.48
CA ASN A 88 0.40 -7.70 6.63
C ASN A 88 0.71 -7.26 5.18
N VAL A 89 0.01 -6.24 4.68
CA VAL A 89 0.24 -5.67 3.34
C VAL A 89 1.65 -5.13 3.19
N SER A 90 2.04 -4.16 4.01
CA SER A 90 3.39 -3.58 3.97
C SER A 90 4.47 -4.65 4.15
N ARG A 91 4.31 -5.58 5.11
CA ARG A 91 5.25 -6.69 5.31
C ARG A 91 5.38 -7.61 4.09
N GLY A 92 4.27 -7.92 3.41
CA GLY A 92 4.29 -8.71 2.18
C GLY A 92 5.00 -8.00 1.03
N ALA A 93 4.83 -6.68 0.92
CA ALA A 93 5.53 -5.87 -0.07
C ALA A 93 7.05 -5.79 0.23
N GLN A 94 7.41 -5.54 1.49
CA GLN A 94 8.81 -5.50 1.94
C GLN A 94 9.52 -6.85 1.79
N GLU A 95 8.79 -7.97 1.92
CA GLU A 95 9.34 -9.31 1.71
C GLU A 95 9.88 -9.51 0.29
N VAL A 96 9.28 -8.86 -0.71
CA VAL A 96 9.79 -8.85 -2.08
C VAL A 96 10.87 -7.78 -2.24
N PHE A 97 10.65 -6.57 -1.70
CA PHE A 97 11.57 -5.44 -1.84
C PHE A 97 12.98 -5.74 -1.34
N LYS A 98 13.11 -6.58 -0.29
CA LYS A 98 14.40 -6.99 0.29
C LYS A 98 15.38 -7.64 -0.70
N HIS A 99 14.89 -8.08 -1.86
CA HIS A 99 15.69 -8.68 -2.92
C HIS A 99 16.37 -7.66 -3.85
N LEU A 100 16.09 -6.37 -3.67
CA LEU A 100 16.80 -5.28 -4.33
C LEU A 100 17.90 -4.71 -3.40
N PRO A 101 18.99 -4.15 -3.95
CA PRO A 101 20.00 -3.45 -3.15
C PRO A 101 19.43 -2.12 -2.65
N HIS A 102 19.14 -2.03 -1.35
CA HIS A 102 18.50 -0.88 -0.74
C HIS A 102 19.08 -0.58 0.64
N GLU A 103 18.87 0.65 1.10
CA GLU A 103 19.15 1.06 2.48
C GLU A 103 17.89 1.62 3.15
N TYR A 104 17.71 1.29 4.41
CA TYR A 104 16.71 1.94 5.26
C TYR A 104 17.17 3.35 5.60
N VAL A 105 16.30 4.32 5.36
CA VAL A 105 16.54 5.73 5.64
C VAL A 105 15.56 6.18 6.71
N ASP A 106 16.07 6.73 7.81
CA ASP A 106 15.20 7.32 8.82
C ASP A 106 14.48 8.56 8.26
N VAL A 107 13.20 8.75 8.61
CA VAL A 107 12.40 9.88 8.14
C VAL A 107 13.04 11.23 8.48
N SER A 108 13.76 11.35 9.60
CA SER A 108 14.51 12.56 9.97
C SER A 108 15.77 12.79 9.10
N MET A 109 16.26 11.75 8.42
CA MET A 109 17.36 11.83 7.46
C MET A 109 16.88 12.18 6.05
N LEU A 110 15.58 12.06 5.71
CA LEU A 110 15.03 12.62 4.48
C LEU A 110 15.38 14.12 4.34
N PRO A 111 15.21 14.95 5.39
CA PRO A 111 15.75 16.30 5.45
C PRO A 111 17.28 16.43 5.65
N LYS A 112 18.08 15.38 5.83
CA LYS A 112 19.56 15.50 5.72
C LYS A 112 20.05 15.07 4.34
N ILE A 113 19.22 14.30 3.64
CA ILE A 113 19.27 14.03 2.22
C ILE A 113 18.62 15.19 1.43
N ALA A 114 17.84 16.09 2.07
CA ALA A 114 17.12 17.18 1.40
C ALA A 114 16.68 18.45 2.21
N MET A 115 17.24 18.72 3.40
CA MET A 115 17.02 19.85 4.35
C MET A 115 15.81 19.85 5.35
N GLN A 116 16.17 19.68 6.65
CA GLN A 116 15.62 19.92 8.02
C GLN A 116 14.11 19.79 8.46
N GLY A 117 13.86 18.86 9.42
CA GLY A 117 12.95 18.92 10.63
C GLY A 117 11.42 18.71 10.46
N GLY A 118 10.61 18.04 11.32
CA GLY A 118 10.74 17.38 12.63
C GLY A 118 9.39 17.38 13.42
N GLY A 119 9.02 16.28 14.10
CA GLY A 119 7.89 16.21 15.06
C GLY A 119 7.53 14.78 15.54
N VAL A 120 7.11 14.61 16.80
CA VAL A 120 6.81 13.31 17.44
C VAL A 120 5.32 12.95 17.31
N TYR A 121 5.04 11.70 16.89
CA TYR A 121 3.71 11.11 16.71
C TYR A 121 3.23 10.40 17.99
N ASP A 122 1.97 10.61 18.37
CA ASP A 122 1.27 9.87 19.44
C ASP A 122 0.17 8.99 18.83
N ALA A 123 0.28 7.67 19.00
CA ALA A 123 -0.61 6.68 18.40
C ALA A 123 -1.97 6.55 19.13
N GLU A 124 -2.02 6.80 20.44
CA GLU A 124 -3.20 6.53 21.27
C GLU A 124 -4.22 7.67 21.17
N GLU A 125 -3.75 8.90 20.99
CA GLU A 125 -4.61 10.06 20.74
C GLU A 125 -5.12 10.11 19.28
N PHE A 126 -4.32 9.69 18.30
CA PHE A 126 -4.76 9.57 16.89
C PHE A 126 -5.92 8.59 16.71
N GLU A 127 -5.92 7.48 17.46
CA GLU A 127 -6.98 6.47 17.37
C GLU A 127 -8.32 7.00 17.93
N GLN A 128 -8.27 7.90 18.92
CA GLN A 128 -9.47 8.45 19.59
C GLN A 128 -10.00 9.72 18.92
N HIS A 129 -9.13 10.53 18.31
CA HIS A 129 -9.46 11.84 17.73
C HIS A 129 -8.75 12.07 16.37
N PRO A 130 -8.99 11.24 15.34
CA PRO A 130 -8.30 11.34 14.06
C PRO A 130 -8.52 12.70 13.37
N GLU A 131 -9.63 13.38 13.65
CA GLU A 131 -9.97 14.71 13.12
C GLU A 131 -9.05 15.85 13.60
N ARG A 132 -8.30 15.64 14.69
CA ARG A 132 -7.39 16.65 15.25
C ARG A 132 -6.02 16.67 14.60
N TYR A 133 -5.74 15.69 13.75
CA TYR A 133 -4.45 15.53 13.10
C TYR A 133 -4.53 16.00 11.66
N VAL A 134 -3.46 16.66 11.21
CA VAL A 134 -3.23 16.94 9.80
C VAL A 134 -2.12 16.02 9.33
N SER A 135 -2.34 15.31 8.23
CA SER A 135 -1.29 14.48 7.62
C SER A 135 -0.12 15.37 7.19
N LYS A 136 1.02 15.26 7.87
CA LYS A 136 2.28 15.87 7.46
C LYS A 136 2.99 15.11 6.35
N PHE A 137 2.47 13.93 5.97
CA PHE A 137 3.05 13.08 4.94
C PHE A 137 3.23 13.84 3.62
N ALA A 138 2.20 14.55 3.16
CA ALA A 138 2.22 15.28 1.90
C ALA A 138 3.27 16.40 1.83
N THR A 139 3.64 16.97 2.99
CA THR A 139 4.56 18.12 3.06
C THR A 139 5.97 17.75 3.49
N GLU A 140 6.13 16.75 4.36
CA GLU A 140 7.42 16.42 4.98
C GLU A 140 8.07 15.15 4.37
N ILE A 141 7.29 14.32 3.66
CA ILE A 141 7.73 12.98 3.23
C ILE A 141 7.51 12.76 1.73
N ALA A 142 6.27 12.92 1.25
CA ALA A 142 5.90 12.74 -0.14
C ALA A 142 6.73 13.54 -1.16
N PRO A 143 7.22 14.78 -0.86
CA PRO A 143 8.09 15.51 -1.78
C PRO A 143 9.41 14.81 -2.11
N TYR A 144 9.83 13.85 -1.27
CA TYR A 144 11.03 13.05 -1.49
C TYR A 144 10.76 11.69 -2.11
N ALA A 145 9.49 11.28 -2.20
CA ALA A 145 9.10 9.98 -2.72
C ALA A 145 9.32 9.90 -4.24
N SER A 146 10.02 8.86 -4.67
CA SER A 146 10.00 8.42 -6.06
C SER A 146 8.84 7.46 -6.31
N VAL A 147 8.58 6.61 -5.32
CA VAL A 147 7.55 5.59 -5.36
C VAL A 147 6.84 5.51 -4.02
N ILE A 148 5.50 5.46 -4.03
CA ILE A 148 4.69 5.26 -2.82
C ILE A 148 3.97 3.91 -2.91
N ILE A 149 4.10 3.09 -1.88
CA ILE A 149 3.37 1.84 -1.70
C ILE A 149 2.41 2.05 -0.53
N ASN A 150 1.14 2.30 -0.85
CA ASN A 150 0.12 2.56 0.13
C ASN A 150 -0.56 1.28 0.60
N GLY A 151 -0.49 1.01 1.91
CA GLY A 151 -1.09 -0.16 2.54
C GLY A 151 -1.86 0.16 3.82
N ILE A 152 -2.21 1.43 4.04
CA ILE A 152 -2.94 1.85 5.23
C ILE A 152 -4.43 1.51 5.12
N PHE A 153 -5.02 1.17 6.26
CA PHE A 153 -6.47 1.22 6.40
C PHE A 153 -6.88 2.68 6.59
N TRP A 154 -7.90 3.13 5.86
CA TRP A 154 -8.39 4.51 5.95
C TRP A 154 -9.87 4.55 6.32
N GLY A 155 -10.18 5.25 7.42
CA GLY A 155 -11.55 5.50 7.84
C GLY A 155 -12.09 6.80 7.25
N PRO A 156 -13.42 6.94 7.02
CA PRO A 156 -14.00 8.17 6.47
C PRO A 156 -13.75 9.46 7.28
N LYS A 157 -13.42 9.32 8.58
CA LYS A 157 -13.09 10.44 9.48
C LYS A 157 -11.59 10.69 9.59
N THR A 158 -10.77 9.86 8.96
CA THR A 158 -9.31 9.95 8.99
C THR A 158 -8.83 10.93 7.91
N PRO A 159 -7.83 11.78 8.18
CA PRO A 159 -7.22 12.61 7.16
C PRO A 159 -6.73 11.78 5.97
N ARG A 160 -6.84 12.33 4.76
CA ARG A 160 -6.29 11.69 3.56
C ARG A 160 -4.77 11.69 3.62
N LEU A 161 -4.16 10.66 3.03
CA LEU A 161 -2.71 10.58 2.87
C LEU A 161 -2.21 11.58 1.81
N LEU A 162 -2.91 11.64 0.67
CA LEU A 162 -2.68 12.63 -0.39
C LEU A 162 -4.00 13.20 -0.91
N THR A 163 -4.09 14.52 -0.95
CA THR A 163 -5.20 15.26 -1.60
C THR A 163 -4.89 15.56 -3.07
N ILE A 164 -5.89 15.99 -3.85
CA ILE A 164 -5.69 16.51 -5.22
C ILE A 164 -4.74 17.71 -5.19
N SER A 165 -4.86 18.57 -4.17
CA SER A 165 -3.98 19.74 -4.01
C SER A 165 -2.53 19.36 -3.74
N ASP A 166 -2.32 18.29 -2.96
CA ASP A 166 -0.98 17.75 -2.73
C ASP A 166 -0.40 17.14 -3.99
N ALA A 167 -1.19 16.38 -4.75
CA ALA A 167 -0.77 15.80 -6.01
C ALA A 167 -0.36 16.88 -7.04
N LYS A 168 -1.11 17.98 -7.15
CA LYS A 168 -0.72 19.14 -7.98
C LYS A 168 0.66 19.66 -7.61
N ARG A 169 0.93 19.80 -6.32
CA ARG A 169 2.24 20.27 -5.82
C ARG A 169 3.36 19.28 -6.11
N LEU A 170 3.12 17.99 -5.89
CA LEU A 170 4.11 16.92 -6.07
C LEU A 170 4.44 16.66 -7.55
N LEU A 171 3.46 16.83 -8.44
CA LEU A 171 3.60 16.57 -9.88
C LEU A 171 3.88 17.83 -10.70
N THR A 172 3.94 19.01 -10.06
CA THR A 172 4.43 20.23 -10.69
C THR A 172 5.91 20.07 -11.04
N PRO A 173 6.32 20.31 -12.30
CA PRO A 173 7.72 20.13 -12.68
C PRO A 173 8.68 21.02 -11.89
N ASN A 174 9.73 20.42 -11.34
CA ASN A 174 10.75 21.14 -10.60
C ASN A 174 12.14 20.87 -11.16
N LEU A 175 12.53 21.68 -12.14
CA LEU A 175 13.82 21.57 -12.85
C LEU A 175 15.04 21.68 -11.92
N LYS A 176 14.90 22.30 -10.74
CA LYS A 176 16.01 22.42 -9.77
C LYS A 176 16.38 21.10 -9.09
N GLN A 177 15.49 20.12 -9.11
CA GLN A 177 15.72 18.78 -8.55
C GLN A 177 16.10 17.74 -9.61
N SER A 178 16.11 18.13 -10.89
CA SER A 178 16.43 17.21 -11.97
C SER A 178 17.94 17.11 -12.17
N LEU A 179 18.44 15.88 -12.36
CA LEU A 179 19.84 15.64 -12.67
C LEU A 179 20.06 15.94 -14.16
N ASP A 180 20.92 16.91 -14.45
CA ASP A 180 21.33 17.22 -15.82
C ASP A 180 22.39 16.21 -16.27
N VAL A 181 21.94 15.16 -16.97
CA VAL A 181 22.81 14.13 -17.55
C VAL A 181 22.74 14.24 -19.07
N PRO A 182 23.83 14.62 -19.76
CA PRO A 182 23.82 14.81 -21.21
C PRO A 182 23.31 13.57 -21.96
N GLY A 183 22.35 13.79 -22.86
CA GLY A 183 21.75 12.72 -23.67
C GLY A 183 20.65 11.93 -22.97
N CYS A 184 20.30 12.24 -21.72
CA CYS A 184 19.17 11.67 -21.01
C CYS A 184 18.10 12.73 -20.74
N PRO A 185 16.80 12.40 -20.92
CA PRO A 185 15.74 13.31 -20.54
C PRO A 185 15.70 13.50 -19.02
N ALA A 186 15.38 14.71 -18.59
CA ALA A 186 15.09 15.03 -17.20
C ALA A 186 13.75 14.40 -16.78
N LEU A 187 13.69 13.82 -15.58
CA LEU A 187 12.41 13.43 -15.00
C LEU A 187 11.55 14.68 -14.72
N PRO A 188 10.24 14.67 -15.06
CA PRO A 188 9.39 15.84 -14.88
C PRO A 188 9.16 16.18 -13.40
N HIS A 189 9.03 15.18 -12.55
CA HIS A 189 8.83 15.29 -11.11
C HIS A 189 9.37 14.03 -10.43
N ARG A 190 9.57 14.09 -9.10
CA ARG A 190 10.18 12.99 -8.35
C ARG A 190 9.24 11.79 -8.22
N LEU A 191 7.96 12.01 -7.90
CA LEU A 191 6.97 10.95 -7.72
C LEU A 191 6.59 10.33 -9.06
N ILE A 192 7.17 9.16 -9.37
CA ILE A 192 7.01 8.46 -10.64
C ILE A 192 5.80 7.51 -10.61
N ALA A 193 5.64 6.80 -9.49
CA ALA A 193 4.61 5.78 -9.35
C ALA A 193 4.00 5.71 -7.93
N LEU A 194 2.73 5.36 -7.86
CA LEU A 194 1.99 5.10 -6.63
C LEU A 194 1.21 3.79 -6.80
N CYS A 195 1.48 2.83 -5.92
CA CYS A 195 0.67 1.62 -5.79
C CYS A 195 -0.22 1.74 -4.56
N ASP A 196 -1.53 1.87 -4.75
CA ASP A 196 -2.51 1.84 -3.68
C ASP A 196 -3.06 0.43 -3.50
N ILE A 197 -2.48 -0.32 -2.58
CA ILE A 197 -2.85 -1.71 -2.28
C ILE A 197 -4.12 -1.77 -1.42
N SER A 198 -4.47 -0.69 -0.70
CA SER A 198 -5.76 -0.63 -0.01
C SER A 198 -6.91 -0.55 -1.02
N ALA A 199 -6.66 0.06 -2.19
CA ALA A 199 -7.55 0.15 -3.34
C ALA A 199 -8.94 0.68 -2.95
N ASP A 200 -8.97 1.74 -2.14
CA ASP A 200 -10.19 2.40 -1.69
C ASP A 200 -10.51 3.61 -2.58
N PRO A 201 -11.53 3.55 -3.46
CA PRO A 201 -11.89 4.67 -4.31
C PRO A 201 -12.27 5.90 -3.51
N SER A 202 -11.65 7.04 -3.83
CA SER A 202 -11.76 8.28 -3.07
C SER A 202 -11.47 8.08 -1.58
N GLY A 203 -10.53 7.19 -1.25
CA GLY A 203 -10.09 6.87 0.11
C GLY A 203 -8.87 7.68 0.56
N SER A 204 -7.84 7.01 1.07
CA SER A 204 -6.63 7.71 1.54
C SER A 204 -5.90 8.51 0.44
N ILE A 205 -6.03 8.10 -0.81
CA ILE A 205 -5.54 8.82 -2.00
C ILE A 205 -6.75 9.44 -2.71
N GLU A 206 -6.93 10.76 -2.56
CA GLU A 206 -8.17 11.44 -2.98
C GLU A 206 -8.51 11.27 -4.45
N PHE A 207 -7.50 11.42 -5.30
CA PHE A 207 -7.62 11.40 -6.75
C PHE A 207 -7.76 9.99 -7.34
N MET A 208 -7.65 8.94 -6.51
CA MET A 208 -7.91 7.56 -6.95
C MET A 208 -9.43 7.32 -6.98
N THR A 209 -10.11 7.72 -8.05
CA THR A 209 -11.59 7.61 -8.15
C THR A 209 -12.11 6.23 -8.53
N ALA A 210 -11.24 5.34 -9.01
CA ALA A 210 -11.58 3.96 -9.35
C ALA A 210 -10.36 3.05 -9.25
N CYS A 211 -10.61 1.76 -9.00
CA CYS A 211 -9.59 0.72 -8.99
C CYS A 211 -9.16 0.36 -10.42
N THR A 212 -7.88 0.03 -10.59
CA THR A 212 -7.38 -0.65 -11.78
C THR A 212 -7.74 -2.15 -11.74
N THR A 213 -7.61 -2.85 -12.85
CA THR A 213 -7.88 -4.30 -12.92
C THR A 213 -6.62 -5.07 -13.25
N ILE A 214 -6.63 -6.39 -13.07
CA ILE A 214 -5.48 -7.24 -13.46
C ILE A 214 -5.16 -7.09 -14.96
N ASP A 215 -6.18 -6.97 -15.82
CA ASP A 215 -6.00 -6.81 -17.28
C ASP A 215 -5.53 -5.40 -17.67
N LYS A 216 -5.91 -4.38 -16.88
CA LYS A 216 -5.50 -2.98 -17.06
C LYS A 216 -4.94 -2.44 -15.75
N PRO A 217 -3.71 -2.86 -15.38
CA PRO A 217 -3.17 -2.67 -14.03
C PRO A 217 -2.71 -1.25 -13.74
N PHE A 218 -2.54 -0.41 -14.75
CA PHE A 218 -1.97 0.92 -14.60
C PHE A 218 -2.81 1.99 -15.30
N LYS A 219 -2.84 3.17 -14.67
CA LYS A 219 -3.28 4.43 -15.27
C LYS A 219 -2.26 5.52 -14.99
N ILE A 220 -2.24 6.57 -15.79
CA ILE A 220 -1.49 7.78 -15.47
C ILE A 220 -2.46 8.82 -14.90
N TYR A 221 -2.12 9.36 -13.73
CA TYR A 221 -2.82 10.50 -13.15
C TYR A 221 -2.16 11.80 -13.55
N ASP A 222 -2.91 12.67 -14.23
CA ASP A 222 -2.54 14.04 -14.54
C ASP A 222 -3.19 14.97 -13.51
N ALA A 223 -2.37 15.58 -12.64
CA ALA A 223 -2.85 16.48 -11.60
C ALA A 223 -3.26 17.88 -12.11
N ASP A 224 -2.76 18.32 -13.27
CA ASP A 224 -3.17 19.60 -13.87
C ASP A 224 -4.63 19.50 -14.32
N LEU A 225 -4.99 18.36 -14.93
CA LEU A 225 -6.32 18.07 -15.46
C LEU A 225 -7.25 17.37 -14.46
N ASP A 226 -6.70 16.87 -13.34
CA ASP A 226 -7.36 15.99 -12.38
C ASP A 226 -8.04 14.78 -13.06
N GLN A 227 -7.28 14.11 -13.93
CA GLN A 227 -7.81 13.02 -14.76
C GLN A 227 -6.86 11.82 -14.81
N MET A 228 -7.48 10.64 -14.91
CA MET A 228 -6.79 9.37 -15.11
C MET A 228 -6.86 8.98 -16.59
N THR A 229 -5.76 8.53 -17.17
CA THR A 229 -5.69 8.03 -18.55
C THR A 229 -5.05 6.65 -18.62
N ASP A 230 -5.52 5.83 -19.58
CA ASP A 230 -4.91 4.53 -19.91
C ASP A 230 -3.63 4.70 -20.78
N ASN A 231 -3.32 5.93 -21.22
CA ASN A 231 -2.12 6.21 -22.03
C ASN A 231 -0.85 6.25 -21.16
N LEU A 232 -0.15 5.12 -21.04
CA LEU A 232 1.10 5.02 -20.29
C LEU A 232 2.27 5.85 -20.85
N ASN A 233 2.17 6.26 -22.13
CA ASN A 233 3.17 7.11 -22.79
C ASN A 233 2.97 8.60 -22.54
N ALA A 234 2.06 9.00 -21.65
CA ALA A 234 1.85 10.40 -21.31
C ALA A 234 3.13 11.05 -20.78
N ALA A 235 3.50 12.22 -21.32
CA ALA A 235 4.73 12.92 -20.94
C ALA A 235 4.73 13.42 -19.48
N LYS A 236 3.55 13.60 -18.89
CA LYS A 236 3.35 14.06 -17.51
C LYS A 236 2.54 13.06 -16.71
N GLY A 237 2.58 13.19 -15.40
CA GLY A 237 1.72 12.45 -14.49
C GLY A 237 2.40 11.26 -13.83
N CYS A 238 1.74 10.77 -12.79
CA CYS A 238 2.20 9.66 -11.96
C CYS A 238 1.49 8.38 -12.38
N LEU A 239 2.24 7.27 -12.46
CA LEU A 239 1.64 5.95 -12.70
C LEU A 239 0.92 5.48 -11.43
N ILE A 240 -0.34 5.08 -11.56
CA ILE A 240 -1.19 4.58 -10.48
C ILE A 240 -1.51 3.12 -10.73
N CYS A 241 -1.29 2.29 -9.69
CA CYS A 241 -1.71 0.88 -9.63
C CYS A 241 -2.60 0.69 -8.40
N SER A 242 -3.87 0.33 -8.57
CA SER A 242 -4.86 0.19 -7.50
C SER A 242 -5.78 -1.02 -7.72
N ILE A 243 -5.20 -2.20 -7.88
CA ILE A 243 -5.96 -3.45 -8.09
C ILE A 243 -6.55 -3.93 -6.76
N ASP A 244 -7.86 -4.20 -6.72
CA ASP A 244 -8.59 -4.54 -5.49
C ASP A 244 -8.55 -6.04 -5.14
N ASN A 245 -8.15 -6.89 -6.08
CA ASN A 245 -8.07 -8.33 -5.93
C ASN A 245 -6.65 -8.90 -6.14
N LEU A 246 -5.63 -8.12 -5.75
CA LEU A 246 -4.20 -8.46 -5.86
C LEU A 246 -3.82 -9.90 -5.45
N PRO A 247 -4.34 -10.49 -4.36
CA PRO A 247 -4.02 -11.88 -3.98
C PRO A 247 -4.37 -12.92 -5.04
N ALA A 248 -5.34 -12.64 -5.92
CA ALA A 248 -5.77 -13.57 -6.97
C ALA A 248 -4.68 -13.83 -8.02
N GLN A 249 -3.62 -13.00 -8.07
CA GLN A 249 -2.49 -13.19 -8.98
C GLN A 249 -1.46 -14.21 -8.47
N MET A 250 -1.58 -14.65 -7.21
CA MET A 250 -0.83 -15.78 -6.63
C MET A 250 -1.82 -16.70 -5.87
N PRO A 251 -2.76 -17.34 -6.60
CA PRO A 251 -3.94 -17.92 -5.99
C PRO A 251 -3.62 -19.15 -5.12
N VAL A 252 -2.65 -19.97 -5.51
CA VAL A 252 -2.29 -21.19 -4.76
C VAL A 252 -1.77 -20.81 -3.37
N GLU A 253 -0.72 -20.01 -3.31
CA GLU A 253 -0.11 -19.68 -2.01
C GLU A 253 -1.00 -18.75 -1.16
N ALA A 254 -1.81 -17.89 -1.80
CA ALA A 254 -2.82 -17.10 -1.10
C ALA A 254 -3.89 -17.99 -0.46
N SER A 255 -4.40 -18.98 -1.18
CA SER A 255 -5.39 -19.94 -0.69
C SER A 255 -4.81 -20.89 0.37
N GLU A 256 -3.59 -21.38 0.20
CA GLU A 256 -2.92 -22.21 1.20
C GLU A 256 -2.75 -21.46 2.53
N GLN A 257 -2.25 -20.22 2.48
CA GLN A 257 -2.12 -19.39 3.67
C GLN A 257 -3.48 -19.14 4.32
N PHE A 258 -4.48 -18.70 3.55
CA PHE A 258 -5.82 -18.44 4.07
C PHE A 258 -6.45 -19.70 4.69
N GLY A 259 -6.34 -20.83 3.99
CA GLY A 259 -6.82 -22.13 4.45
C GLY A 259 -6.17 -22.55 5.76
N SER A 260 -4.85 -22.41 5.89
CA SER A 260 -4.13 -22.74 7.13
C SER A 260 -4.59 -21.91 8.34
N LEU A 261 -4.98 -20.66 8.13
CA LEU A 261 -5.51 -19.78 9.18
C LEU A 261 -6.94 -20.16 9.59
N LEU A 262 -7.72 -20.70 8.65
CA LEU A 262 -9.13 -21.04 8.86
C LEU A 262 -9.32 -22.47 9.38
N LEU A 263 -8.44 -23.39 8.98
CA LEU A 263 -8.54 -24.83 9.26
C LEU A 263 -8.77 -25.17 10.74
N PRO A 264 -8.11 -24.52 11.73
CA PRO A 264 -8.35 -24.80 13.14
C PRO A 264 -9.79 -24.58 13.61
N TYR A 265 -10.57 -23.77 12.90
CA TYR A 265 -11.94 -23.41 13.25
C TYR A 265 -12.99 -24.26 12.55
N ILE A 266 -12.60 -25.09 11.58
CA ILE A 266 -13.54 -25.91 10.80
C ILE A 266 -14.32 -26.90 11.68
N PRO A 267 -13.73 -27.60 12.66
CA PRO A 267 -14.51 -28.49 13.54
C PRO A 267 -15.64 -27.77 14.28
N ASP A 268 -15.36 -26.57 14.80
CA ASP A 268 -16.34 -25.75 15.49
C ASP A 268 -17.43 -25.24 14.56
N MET A 269 -17.06 -24.85 13.33
CA MET A 269 -18.05 -24.47 12.31
C MET A 269 -19.01 -25.62 11.96
N LEU A 270 -18.51 -26.85 11.91
CA LEU A 270 -19.34 -28.04 11.69
C LEU A 270 -20.26 -28.30 12.90
N ASN A 271 -19.76 -28.12 14.12
CA ASN A 271 -20.57 -28.26 15.34
C ASN A 271 -21.69 -27.23 15.44
N CYS A 272 -21.48 -26.01 14.93
CA CYS A 272 -22.56 -25.01 14.91
C CYS A 272 -23.61 -25.27 13.80
N SER A 273 -23.44 -26.26 12.92
CA SER A 273 -24.40 -26.66 11.88
C SER A 273 -25.44 -27.65 12.39
N THR A 274 -26.04 -27.37 13.55
CA THR A 274 -27.03 -28.23 14.21
C THR A 274 -28.35 -27.48 14.44
N ASP A 275 -29.42 -28.19 14.80
CA ASP A 275 -30.71 -27.59 15.18
C ASP A 275 -30.70 -26.92 16.57
N GLN A 276 -29.51 -26.81 17.19
CA GLN A 276 -29.37 -26.18 18.51
C GLN A 276 -29.60 -24.67 18.42
N HIS A 277 -30.30 -24.12 19.42
CA HIS A 277 -30.49 -22.68 19.52
C HIS A 277 -29.14 -21.97 19.68
N PHE A 278 -29.00 -20.77 19.11
CA PHE A 278 -27.76 -19.98 19.08
C PHE A 278 -27.05 -19.89 20.45
N ASP A 279 -27.80 -19.69 21.52
CA ASP A 279 -27.22 -19.56 22.87
C ASP A 279 -26.56 -20.84 23.38
N GLN A 280 -27.02 -22.00 22.91
CA GLN A 280 -26.57 -23.34 23.32
C GLN A 280 -25.47 -23.92 22.43
N LEU A 281 -25.12 -23.25 21.33
CA LEU A 281 -24.08 -23.72 20.42
C LEU A 281 -22.74 -23.93 21.14
N ALA A 282 -22.23 -25.15 21.06
CA ALA A 282 -20.94 -25.57 21.59
C ALA A 282 -19.83 -25.33 20.54
N CYS A 283 -19.42 -24.08 20.38
CA CYS A 283 -18.31 -23.70 19.51
C CYS A 283 -17.57 -22.49 20.10
N CYS A 284 -16.32 -22.27 19.65
CA CYS A 284 -15.51 -21.18 20.16
C CYS A 284 -16.14 -19.81 19.86
N ASP A 285 -15.76 -18.83 20.68
CA ASP A 285 -16.27 -17.47 20.62
C ASP A 285 -16.05 -16.83 19.24
N GLU A 286 -14.92 -17.12 18.60
CA GLU A 286 -14.58 -16.59 17.28
C GLU A 286 -15.57 -17.03 16.21
N VAL A 287 -15.95 -18.31 16.21
CA VAL A 287 -16.96 -18.86 15.29
C VAL A 287 -18.35 -18.35 15.66
N LYS A 288 -18.73 -18.41 16.94
CA LYS A 288 -20.06 -17.98 17.41
C LYS A 288 -20.32 -16.50 17.10
N LYS A 289 -19.34 -15.62 17.33
CA LYS A 289 -19.44 -14.18 17.01
C LYS A 289 -19.43 -13.89 15.50
N ALA A 290 -18.99 -14.84 14.67
CA ALA A 290 -19.01 -14.71 13.22
C ALA A 290 -20.38 -15.07 12.59
N ILE A 291 -21.30 -15.68 13.34
CA ILE A 291 -22.65 -16.01 12.87
C ILE A 291 -23.47 -14.72 12.75
N ILE A 292 -23.78 -14.32 11.52
CA ILE A 292 -24.54 -13.09 11.23
C ILE A 292 -26.04 -13.28 11.47
N THR A 293 -26.56 -14.44 11.09
CA THR A 293 -27.98 -14.78 11.15
C THR A 293 -28.21 -16.20 11.65
N THR A 294 -29.29 -16.38 12.42
CA THR A 294 -29.82 -17.67 12.87
C THR A 294 -31.34 -17.59 12.87
N ASP A 295 -32.04 -18.67 12.50
CA ASP A 295 -33.51 -18.75 12.52
C ASP A 295 -34.21 -17.57 11.80
N GLY A 296 -33.64 -17.13 10.68
CA GLY A 296 -34.16 -16.00 9.89
C GLY A 296 -34.00 -14.62 10.55
N LYS A 297 -33.28 -14.51 11.67
CA LYS A 297 -33.06 -13.26 12.41
C LYS A 297 -31.56 -12.93 12.52
N LEU A 298 -31.26 -11.65 12.71
CA LEU A 298 -29.91 -11.19 13.01
C LEU A 298 -29.52 -11.60 14.44
N THR A 299 -28.31 -12.11 14.60
CA THR A 299 -27.74 -12.36 15.94
C THR A 299 -27.40 -11.04 16.64
N PRO A 300 -27.21 -11.01 17.97
CA PRO A 300 -27.07 -9.76 18.74
C PRO A 300 -26.03 -8.78 18.19
N ASN A 301 -24.86 -9.27 17.79
CA ASN A 301 -23.77 -8.44 17.26
C ASN A 301 -24.10 -7.73 15.94
N PHE A 302 -25.11 -8.20 15.20
CA PHE A 302 -25.45 -7.70 13.87
C PHE A 302 -26.81 -6.99 13.82
N GLN A 303 -27.49 -6.80 14.96
CA GLN A 303 -28.78 -6.10 15.01
C GLN A 303 -28.69 -4.65 14.49
N TYR A 304 -27.52 -4.02 14.54
CA TYR A 304 -27.29 -2.69 13.96
C TYR A 304 -27.57 -2.62 12.46
N ILE A 305 -27.53 -3.75 11.73
CA ILE A 305 -27.85 -3.82 10.30
C ILE A 305 -29.30 -3.38 10.04
N ASN A 306 -30.24 -3.66 10.96
CA ASN A 306 -31.62 -3.19 10.82
C ASN A 306 -31.70 -1.66 10.83
N ARG A 307 -30.95 -1.02 11.73
CA ARG A 307 -30.85 0.45 11.77
C ARG A 307 -30.25 1.00 10.47
N LEU A 308 -29.14 0.42 9.97
CA LEU A 308 -28.52 0.85 8.71
C LEU A 308 -29.45 0.70 7.49
N ARG A 309 -30.33 -0.32 7.48
CA ARG A 309 -31.32 -0.50 6.42
C ARG A 309 -32.39 0.59 6.43
N LEU A 310 -32.78 1.06 7.62
CA LEU A 310 -33.78 2.12 7.80
C LEU A 310 -33.22 3.52 7.51
N GLU A 311 -31.92 3.72 7.71
CA GLU A 311 -31.23 5.00 7.47
C GLU A 311 -31.02 5.35 5.98
N LYS A 312 -31.40 4.48 5.03
CA LYS A 312 -31.39 4.81 3.60
C LYS A 312 -32.67 5.56 3.18
N PRO A 313 -32.60 6.82 2.70
CA PRO A 313 -33.73 7.44 2.02
C PRO A 313 -33.94 6.80 0.63
N VAL A 314 -35.17 6.88 0.16
CA VAL A 314 -35.64 6.48 -1.18
C VAL A 314 -34.73 7.02 -2.29
N ALA A 315 -34.49 6.19 -3.31
CA ALA A 315 -33.56 6.41 -4.41
C ALA A 315 -33.72 7.77 -5.13
N THR A 316 -32.66 8.58 -5.12
CA THR A 316 -32.29 9.43 -6.24
C THR A 316 -31.17 8.73 -7.01
N LYS A 317 -31.32 8.66 -8.34
CA LYS A 317 -30.30 8.13 -9.26
C LYS A 317 -29.04 8.99 -9.16
N GLU A 318 -28.08 8.58 -8.36
CA GLU A 318 -26.67 8.92 -8.50
C GLU A 318 -25.85 7.81 -7.84
N VAL A 319 -24.93 7.22 -8.60
CA VAL A 319 -24.09 6.11 -8.15
C VAL A 319 -23.03 6.66 -7.20
N SER A 320 -23.31 6.63 -5.89
CA SER A 320 -22.30 6.73 -4.84
C SER A 320 -22.57 5.65 -3.80
N ARG A 321 -21.79 4.57 -3.85
CA ARG A 321 -21.77 3.56 -2.77
C ARG A 321 -20.99 4.15 -1.59
N SER A 322 -21.67 4.90 -0.74
CA SER A 322 -21.14 5.27 0.57
C SER A 322 -21.25 4.07 1.52
N SER A 323 -20.11 3.50 1.88
CA SER A 323 -20.01 2.53 2.97
C SER A 323 -19.90 3.31 4.29
N LYS A 324 -21.04 3.53 4.95
CA LYS A 324 -21.06 3.97 6.35
C LYS A 324 -20.95 2.75 7.26
N TYR A 325 -19.71 2.40 7.63
CA TYR A 325 -19.44 1.51 8.76
C TYR A 325 -19.64 2.28 10.06
N CYS A 326 -20.44 1.72 10.98
CA CYS A 326 -20.60 2.23 12.33
C CYS A 326 -19.58 1.52 13.24
N ASP A 327 -18.62 2.32 13.71
CA ASP A 327 -17.86 2.25 14.95
C ASP A 327 -18.18 1.05 15.88
N HIS A 328 -17.22 0.12 15.98
CA HIS A 328 -16.74 -0.54 17.20
C HIS A 328 -15.49 -1.37 16.87
N GLU A 329 -14.40 -0.71 16.50
CA GLU A 329 -13.05 -1.29 16.60
C GLU A 329 -12.34 -0.60 17.76
N LYS A 330 -12.08 -1.35 18.84
CA LYS A 330 -10.94 -1.05 19.70
C LYS A 330 -9.77 -1.80 19.07
N ALA A 331 -8.91 -1.12 18.32
CA ALA A 331 -7.63 -1.72 18.01
C ALA A 331 -6.85 -1.80 19.33
N THR A 332 -6.24 -2.94 19.62
CA THR A 332 -5.32 -3.05 20.75
C THR A 332 -3.95 -3.50 20.27
N ARG A 333 -3.05 -2.51 20.31
CA ARG A 333 -1.61 -2.55 20.66
C ARG A 333 -0.75 -3.61 19.97
N THR A 334 0.05 -3.14 19.03
CA THR A 334 1.45 -3.56 18.88
C THR A 334 2.32 -2.34 19.11
N SER A 335 3.02 -2.32 20.25
CA SER A 335 4.06 -1.36 20.57
C SER A 335 5.29 -1.68 19.71
N ASP A 336 5.43 -0.98 18.59
CA ASP A 336 6.75 -0.68 18.02
C ASP A 336 6.66 0.56 17.13
N ASN A 337 7.57 1.49 17.37
CA ASN A 337 7.59 2.84 16.79
C ASN A 337 8.25 2.82 15.40
N SER A 338 7.44 2.84 14.33
CA SER A 338 7.66 3.56 13.05
C SER A 338 6.56 3.21 12.03
N GLN A 339 5.61 4.11 11.76
CA GLN A 339 4.48 3.86 10.82
C GLN A 339 4.84 4.01 9.33
N LEU A 340 6.13 4.18 9.02
CA LEU A 340 6.65 4.50 7.70
C LEU A 340 8.01 3.84 7.53
N ASP A 341 8.18 3.04 6.47
CA ASP A 341 9.49 2.56 6.06
C ASP A 341 9.89 3.29 4.78
N VAL A 342 11.04 3.97 4.83
CA VAL A 342 11.62 4.70 3.71
C VAL A 342 12.88 3.97 3.29
N LEU A 343 12.93 3.53 2.04
CA LEU A 343 14.08 2.80 1.51
C LEU A 343 14.62 3.51 0.27
N CYS A 344 15.94 3.68 0.23
CA CYS A 344 16.64 4.29 -0.89
C CYS A 344 17.30 3.21 -1.75
N LEU A 345 17.20 3.34 -3.07
CA LEU A 345 17.77 2.43 -4.05
C LEU A 345 18.54 3.24 -5.11
N GLY A 346 19.78 2.86 -5.44
CA GLY A 346 20.61 3.58 -6.43
C GLY A 346 22.00 2.99 -6.66
N ALA A 347 22.68 3.45 -7.73
CA ALA A 347 23.99 2.96 -8.20
C ALA A 347 25.21 3.43 -7.36
N GLU A 348 25.02 4.36 -6.41
CA GLU A 348 26.12 4.93 -5.62
C GLU A 348 25.78 4.98 -4.13
N ILE A 349 25.29 3.86 -3.59
CA ILE A 349 25.02 3.73 -2.15
C ILE A 349 26.33 3.80 -1.31
N SER A 350 27.51 3.66 -1.93
CA SER A 350 28.81 3.69 -1.24
C SER A 350 29.31 5.07 -0.77
N ALA A 351 28.63 6.18 -1.06
CA ALA A 351 29.14 7.53 -0.80
C ALA A 351 28.73 8.16 0.56
N VAL A 352 27.91 7.50 1.39
CA VAL A 352 27.43 8.06 2.68
C VAL A 352 28.10 7.42 3.91
N SER A 353 28.98 6.44 3.72
CA SER A 353 29.80 5.88 4.81
C SER A 353 31.00 6.77 5.13
N HIS A 354 30.87 7.70 6.08
CA HIS A 354 32.04 8.26 6.76
C HIS A 354 32.53 7.29 7.85
N ARG A 355 33.73 6.74 7.65
CA ARG A 355 34.56 6.19 8.73
C ARG A 355 34.78 7.31 9.75
N VAL A 356 34.35 7.09 10.99
CA VAL A 356 34.86 7.84 12.14
C VAL A 356 36.34 7.48 12.27
N ASN A 357 37.24 8.38 11.89
CA ASN A 357 38.65 8.23 12.23
C ASN A 357 38.74 8.26 13.76
N GLN A 358 39.19 7.13 14.32
CA GLN A 358 39.59 7.05 15.71
C GLN A 358 40.71 8.06 15.94
N THR A 359 40.48 8.93 16.91
CA THR A 359 41.52 9.75 17.54
C THR A 359 42.64 8.84 18.02
N GLN A 360 43.87 9.09 17.55
CA GLN A 360 45.09 8.68 18.21
C GLN A 360 46.07 9.85 18.22
N GLY A 361 46.63 10.11 19.42
CA GLY A 361 47.86 10.85 19.63
C GLY A 361 47.66 12.32 19.94
#